data_AF-A0A135HRC9-F1
#
_entry.id   AF-A0A135HRC9-F1
#
_cell.length_a   1.000
_cell.length_b   1.000
_cell.length_c   1.000
_cell.angle_alpha   90.00
_cell.angle_beta   90.00
_cell.angle_gamma   90.00
#
_symmetry.space_group_name_H-M   'P 1'
#
loop_
_entity.id
_entity.type
_entity.pdbx_description
1 polymer ?
#
loop_
_entity_poly.entity_id
_entity_poly.type
_entity_poly.pdbx_seq_one_letter_code
_entity_poly.pdbx_strand_id
1 'polypeptide(L)'
;MLYLTQFHSLWLLLALILGGIIGWLSFLHEKPGWSGAGWLGIGIPLFLIGLAVAVFKLLPGEAGYWLDLALLFFGAYIIGCLLGSLLRGLLTGRAEPAVGAAAAAAVGAGTIAPRVAPSSIGISHPGKKPPALVLQNATDKDDLKLIKGVGPQNERILNAQGIHTFRQIAAWSPAEAEWMGHHMAFPGRIERELWIEQARVLAGGGETEHSRAVRAGLPVDDKPMGDMDIAKLKSGLSQVLDKVEGEDQHEGRRPFGTVEPQGVADDLKLINGIGRQNEARLHGLGIWHFSQIAAWDRDNINWIGSYLDFPGRIDREQWVGQAKILATGGTTEFAERVKRGEVASSEDDGFKGQDNVEKIKR
;
A
#
# COMPACT_ATOMS: atom_id res chain seq x y z
N MET A 1 46.63 -24.11 6.10
CA MET A 1 45.21 -24.45 5.88
C MET A 1 44.86 -25.88 6.31
N LEU A 2 45.51 -26.94 5.82
CA LEU A 2 45.19 -28.35 6.16
C LEU A 2 45.16 -28.67 7.67
N TYR A 3 46.08 -28.10 8.46
CA TYR A 3 46.08 -28.26 9.92
C TYR A 3 44.86 -27.60 10.60
N LEU A 4 44.43 -26.43 10.11
CA LEU A 4 43.25 -25.71 10.63
C LEU A 4 41.97 -26.50 10.39
N THR A 5 41.83 -27.10 9.20
CA THR A 5 40.67 -27.91 8.85
C THR A 5 40.59 -29.19 9.67
N GLN A 6 41.73 -29.77 10.05
CA GLN A 6 41.75 -30.96 10.91
C GLN A 6 41.30 -30.61 12.34
N PHE A 7 41.82 -29.53 12.93
CA PHE A 7 41.51 -29.14 14.31
C PHE A 7 40.10 -28.54 14.48
N HIS A 8 39.62 -27.77 13.50
CA HIS A 8 38.32 -27.07 13.57
C HIS A 8 37.21 -27.75 12.76
N SER A 9 37.39 -29.00 12.34
CA SER A 9 36.46 -29.75 11.47
C SER A 9 35.01 -29.72 11.99
N LEU A 10 34.80 -29.92 13.29
CA LEU A 10 33.47 -29.90 13.91
C LEU A 10 32.81 -28.51 13.82
N TRP A 11 33.58 -27.45 14.06
CA TRP A 11 33.08 -26.07 13.98
C TRP A 11 32.82 -25.63 12.53
N LEU A 12 33.63 -26.09 11.58
CA LEU A 12 33.41 -25.87 10.15
C LEU A 12 32.14 -26.58 9.67
N LEU A 13 31.86 -27.79 10.17
CA LEU A 13 30.60 -28.49 9.91
C LEU A 13 29.40 -27.70 10.45
N LEU A 14 29.50 -27.14 11.67
CA LEU A 14 28.44 -26.30 12.24
C LEU A 14 28.18 -25.04 11.41
N ALA A 15 29.23 -24.37 10.94
CA ALA A 15 29.10 -23.20 10.06
C ALA A 15 28.45 -23.56 8.72
N LEU A 16 28.81 -24.71 8.14
CA LEU A 16 28.19 -25.24 6.93
C LEU A 16 26.69 -25.55 7.13
N ILE A 17 26.33 -26.20 8.23
CA ILE A 17 24.93 -26.50 8.58
C ILE A 17 24.13 -25.21 8.80
N LEU A 18 24.69 -24.25 9.54
CA LEU A 18 24.07 -22.95 9.79
C LEU A 18 23.83 -22.19 8.47
N GLY A 19 24.82 -22.19 7.58
CA GLY A 19 24.67 -21.68 6.22
C GLY A 19 23.55 -22.38 5.46
N GLY A 20 23.50 -23.71 5.53
CA GLY A 20 22.41 -24.52 4.93
C GLY A 20 21.02 -24.10 5.38
N ILE A 21 20.83 -23.90 6.70
CA ILE A 21 19.57 -23.45 7.28
C ILE A 21 19.22 -22.05 6.79
N ILE A 22 20.18 -21.12 6.80
CA ILE A 22 19.93 -19.73 6.35
C ILE A 22 19.66 -19.68 4.85
N GLY A 23 20.40 -20.42 4.01
CA GLY A 23 20.14 -20.54 2.57
C GLY A 23 18.76 -21.12 2.28
N TRP A 24 18.35 -22.13 3.05
CA TRP A 24 17.01 -22.72 2.98
C TRP A 24 15.89 -21.73 3.39
N LEU A 25 16.12 -20.92 4.43
CA LEU A 25 15.17 -19.93 4.95
C LEU A 25 15.13 -18.65 4.11
N SER A 26 16.23 -18.28 3.45
CA SER A 26 16.31 -17.05 2.64
C SER A 26 15.30 -17.06 1.48
N PHE A 27 14.87 -18.25 1.04
CA PHE A 27 13.78 -18.46 0.07
C PHE A 27 12.36 -18.16 0.60
N LEU A 28 12.18 -17.90 1.90
CA LEU A 28 10.87 -17.54 2.48
C LEU A 28 10.52 -16.05 2.31
N HIS A 29 11.46 -15.23 1.84
CA HIS A 29 11.25 -13.78 1.67
C HIS A 29 11.68 -13.32 0.27
N GLU A 30 10.89 -13.65 -0.76
CA GLU A 30 10.95 -12.88 -2.01
C GLU A 30 10.21 -11.53 -1.79
N LYS A 31 10.95 -10.50 -1.38
CA LYS A 31 10.51 -9.11 -1.55
C LYS A 31 10.85 -8.68 -2.98
N PRO A 32 9.88 -8.30 -3.84
CA PRO A 32 10.19 -7.66 -5.11
C PRO A 32 10.56 -6.20 -4.81
N GLY A 33 11.85 -5.87 -4.71
CA GLY A 33 12.28 -4.48 -4.58
C GLY A 33 13.59 -4.25 -3.83
N TRP A 34 14.13 -5.24 -3.11
CA TRP A 34 15.51 -5.12 -2.64
C TRP A 34 16.45 -5.63 -3.74
N SER A 35 17.11 -4.73 -4.47
CA SER A 35 18.29 -5.10 -5.24
C SER A 35 19.37 -5.54 -4.24
N GLY A 36 19.40 -6.84 -3.92
CA GLY A 36 20.35 -7.45 -2.98
C GLY A 36 21.84 -7.33 -3.37
N ALA A 37 22.16 -6.51 -4.37
CA ALA A 37 23.49 -6.26 -4.89
C ALA A 37 24.33 -5.28 -4.05
N GLY A 38 23.73 -4.52 -3.12
CA GLY A 38 24.45 -3.46 -2.39
C GLY A 38 25.55 -3.96 -1.44
N TRP A 39 25.26 -4.98 -0.61
CA TRP A 39 26.26 -5.52 0.34
C TRP A 39 27.15 -6.58 -0.32
N LEU A 40 26.62 -7.36 -1.27
CA LEU A 40 27.39 -8.35 -2.04
C LEU A 40 28.47 -7.68 -2.92
N GLY A 41 28.19 -6.49 -3.46
CA GLY A 41 29.15 -5.71 -4.25
C GLY A 41 30.40 -5.29 -3.47
N ILE A 42 30.33 -5.22 -2.14
CA ILE A 42 31.46 -4.88 -1.26
C ILE A 42 32.04 -6.14 -0.61
N GLY A 43 31.17 -7.08 -0.22
CA GLY A 43 31.58 -8.30 0.47
C GLY A 43 32.42 -9.26 -0.38
N ILE A 44 32.08 -9.45 -1.66
CA ILE A 44 32.81 -10.36 -2.56
C ILE A 44 34.25 -9.85 -2.81
N PRO A 45 34.49 -8.58 -3.18
CA PRO A 45 35.85 -8.07 -3.32
C PRO A 45 36.68 -8.17 -2.03
N LEU A 46 36.09 -7.85 -0.86
CA LEU A 46 36.80 -7.94 0.42
C LEU A 46 37.21 -9.38 0.76
N PHE A 47 36.34 -10.35 0.48
CA PHE A 47 36.67 -11.76 0.69
C PHE A 47 37.80 -12.22 -0.24
N LEU A 48 37.77 -11.82 -1.52
CA LEU A 48 38.82 -12.17 -2.50
C LEU A 48 40.17 -11.50 -2.15
N ILE A 49 40.15 -10.27 -1.65
CA ILE A 49 41.35 -9.58 -1.14
C ILE A 49 41.89 -10.33 0.08
N GLY A 50 41.03 -10.70 1.04
CA GLY A 50 41.42 -11.51 2.19
C GLY A 50 42.04 -12.85 1.78
N LEU A 51 41.45 -13.53 0.78
CA LEU A 51 41.98 -14.78 0.23
C LEU A 51 43.35 -14.58 -0.42
N ALA A 52 43.55 -13.50 -1.19
CA ALA A 52 44.85 -13.18 -1.77
C ALA A 52 45.91 -12.92 -0.69
N VAL A 53 45.57 -12.14 0.35
CA VAL A 53 46.46 -11.87 1.50
C VAL A 53 46.84 -13.16 2.23
N ALA A 54 45.90 -14.09 2.40
CA ALA A 54 46.14 -15.39 3.00
C ALA A 54 47.04 -16.30 2.15
N VAL A 55 46.81 -16.35 0.83
CA VAL A 55 47.56 -17.19 -0.13
C VAL A 55 49.00 -16.71 -0.26
N PHE A 56 49.21 -15.40 -0.42
CA PHE A 56 50.54 -14.81 -0.55
C PHE A 56 51.26 -14.65 0.79
N LYS A 57 50.65 -15.09 1.91
CA LYS A 57 51.21 -15.00 3.27
C LYS A 57 51.71 -13.59 3.60
N LEU A 58 50.95 -12.58 3.15
CA LEU A 58 51.30 -11.17 3.31
C LEU A 58 51.14 -10.68 4.76
N LEU A 59 50.45 -11.46 5.62
CA LEU A 59 50.33 -11.21 7.05
C LEU A 59 51.08 -12.28 7.85
N PRO A 60 52.18 -11.92 8.55
CA PRO A 60 52.91 -12.84 9.41
C PRO A 60 52.24 -13.02 10.79
N GLY A 61 52.55 -14.13 11.46
CA GLY A 61 52.20 -14.38 12.85
C GLY A 61 50.72 -14.67 13.10
N GLU A 62 50.24 -14.28 14.28
CA GLU A 62 48.88 -14.56 14.76
C GLU A 62 47.80 -13.93 13.87
N ALA A 63 48.05 -12.74 13.31
CA ALA A 63 47.10 -12.05 12.43
C ALA A 63 46.78 -12.86 11.17
N GLY A 64 47.80 -13.49 10.57
CA GLY A 64 47.61 -14.39 9.43
C GLY A 64 46.82 -15.65 9.79
N TYR A 65 47.02 -16.19 10.99
CA TYR A 65 46.24 -17.33 11.50
C TYR A 65 44.76 -16.98 11.68
N TRP A 66 44.45 -15.84 12.29
CA TRP A 66 43.07 -15.39 12.49
C TRP A 66 42.36 -15.08 11.16
N LEU A 67 43.08 -14.49 10.19
CA LEU A 67 42.55 -14.28 8.84
C LEU A 67 42.25 -15.63 8.15
N ASP A 68 43.20 -16.56 8.17
CA ASP A 68 43.04 -17.90 7.60
C ASP A 68 41.82 -18.62 8.20
N LEU A 69 41.63 -18.51 9.52
CA LEU A 69 40.50 -19.08 10.24
C LEU A 69 39.17 -18.41 9.84
N ALA A 70 39.11 -17.07 9.84
CA ALA A 70 37.90 -16.33 9.48
C ALA A 70 37.44 -16.65 8.04
N LEU A 71 38.39 -16.77 7.10
CA LEU A 71 38.09 -17.14 5.71
C LEU A 71 37.54 -18.57 5.58
N LEU A 72 38.07 -19.53 6.37
CA LEU A 72 37.56 -20.90 6.38
C LEU A 72 36.12 -20.98 6.89
N PHE A 73 35.80 -20.28 7.97
CA PHE A 73 34.44 -20.25 8.52
C PHE A 73 33.45 -19.54 7.60
N PHE A 74 33.84 -18.39 7.06
CA PHE A 74 33.00 -17.64 6.13
C PHE A 74 32.78 -18.42 4.83
N GLY A 75 33.82 -19.05 4.29
CA GLY A 75 33.71 -19.91 3.11
C GLY A 75 32.80 -21.11 3.33
N ALA A 76 32.95 -21.83 4.45
CA ALA A 76 32.07 -22.95 4.81
C ALA A 76 30.60 -22.51 4.96
N TYR A 77 30.37 -21.35 5.56
CA TYR A 77 29.03 -20.76 5.69
C TYR A 77 28.39 -20.44 4.33
N ILE A 78 29.14 -19.80 3.40
CA ILE A 78 28.63 -19.48 2.06
C ILE A 78 28.31 -20.75 1.27
N ILE A 79 29.18 -21.77 1.33
CA ILE A 79 28.91 -23.09 0.71
C ILE A 79 27.63 -23.69 1.31
N GLY A 80 27.44 -23.61 2.62
CA GLY A 80 26.20 -23.98 3.29
C GLY A 80 24.99 -23.28 2.68
N CYS A 81 25.02 -21.94 2.55
CA CYS A 81 23.92 -21.17 1.98
C CYS A 81 23.58 -21.59 0.53
N LEU A 82 24.60 -21.85 -0.30
CA LEU A 82 24.42 -22.33 -1.67
C LEU A 82 23.82 -23.75 -1.70
N LEU A 83 24.30 -24.66 -0.87
CA LEU A 83 23.73 -26.02 -0.78
C LEU A 83 22.30 -26.00 -0.25
N GLY A 84 22.00 -25.17 0.75
CA GLY A 84 20.65 -25.04 1.31
C GLY A 84 19.65 -24.46 0.32
N SER A 85 20.05 -23.46 -0.47
CA SER A 85 19.23 -22.90 -1.55
C SER A 85 19.06 -23.88 -2.71
N LEU A 86 20.12 -24.56 -3.13
CA LEU A 86 20.10 -25.58 -4.20
C LEU A 86 19.22 -26.79 -3.83
N LEU A 87 19.38 -27.34 -2.62
CA LEU A 87 18.59 -28.47 -2.14
C LEU A 87 17.10 -28.13 -2.08
N ARG A 88 16.76 -26.89 -1.68
CA ARG A 88 15.38 -26.42 -1.70
C ARG A 88 14.85 -26.25 -3.12
N GLY A 89 15.65 -25.71 -4.05
CA GLY A 89 15.29 -25.62 -5.46
C GLY A 89 14.95 -26.98 -6.08
N LEU A 90 15.80 -27.98 -5.81
CA LEU A 90 15.60 -29.37 -6.23
C LEU A 90 14.34 -29.99 -5.63
N LEU A 91 14.09 -29.81 -4.33
CA LEU A 91 12.93 -30.38 -3.64
C LEU A 91 11.60 -29.68 -3.96
N THR A 92 11.64 -28.39 -4.30
CA THR A 92 10.45 -27.61 -4.65
C THR A 92 10.12 -27.66 -6.14
N GLY A 93 10.91 -28.38 -6.95
CA GLY A 93 10.67 -28.56 -8.38
C GLY A 93 10.82 -27.27 -9.20
N ARG A 94 11.49 -26.26 -8.66
CA ARG A 94 11.79 -25.02 -9.37
C ARG A 94 13.14 -25.20 -10.06
N ALA A 95 13.12 -25.35 -11.38
CA ALA A 95 14.33 -25.17 -12.18
C ALA A 95 14.91 -23.78 -11.88
N GLU A 96 16.19 -23.71 -11.51
CA GLU A 96 16.90 -22.44 -11.31
C GLU A 96 16.83 -21.57 -12.58
N PRO A 97 16.78 -20.23 -12.46
CA PRO A 97 17.22 -19.37 -13.53
C PRO A 97 18.75 -19.45 -13.60
N ALA A 98 19.27 -20.30 -14.48
CA ALA A 98 20.68 -20.26 -14.84
C ALA A 98 21.00 -18.89 -15.45
N VAL A 99 21.96 -18.21 -14.84
CA VAL A 99 22.61 -17.03 -15.42
C VAL A 99 23.28 -17.45 -16.73
N GLY A 100 22.80 -16.92 -17.86
CA GLY A 100 23.59 -16.80 -19.09
C GLY A 100 23.32 -17.80 -20.22
N ALA A 101 22.50 -17.35 -21.18
CA ALA A 101 22.62 -17.49 -22.64
C ALA A 101 22.83 -18.86 -23.32
N ALA A 102 21.88 -19.15 -24.22
CA ALA A 102 22.03 -19.73 -25.57
C ALA A 102 22.37 -21.23 -25.72
N ALA A 103 21.36 -22.04 -26.06
CA ALA A 103 21.36 -22.88 -27.27
C ALA A 103 20.05 -23.71 -27.42
N ALA A 104 19.45 -23.56 -28.60
CA ALA A 104 18.74 -24.57 -29.40
C ALA A 104 17.42 -25.20 -28.91
N ALA A 105 16.46 -25.10 -29.83
CA ALA A 105 15.13 -25.69 -29.84
C ALA A 105 15.11 -27.22 -29.93
N ALA A 106 14.06 -27.85 -29.39
CA ALA A 106 13.09 -28.68 -30.14
C ALA A 106 12.38 -29.71 -29.23
N VAL A 107 11.04 -29.63 -29.25
CA VAL A 107 10.06 -30.75 -29.23
C VAL A 107 9.92 -31.59 -27.95
N GLY A 108 8.69 -31.64 -27.45
CA GLY A 108 8.24 -32.75 -26.60
C GLY A 108 6.97 -32.46 -25.81
N ALA A 109 5.82 -32.58 -26.46
CA ALA A 109 4.50 -32.56 -25.83
C ALA A 109 4.37 -33.62 -24.72
N GLY A 110 3.69 -33.26 -23.63
CA GLY A 110 3.45 -34.17 -22.50
C GLY A 110 2.39 -33.64 -21.53
N THR A 111 1.14 -33.70 -21.99
CA THR A 111 -0.12 -33.91 -21.25
C THR A 111 -0.18 -33.55 -19.76
N ILE A 112 -1.01 -32.53 -19.47
CA ILE A 112 -1.44 -32.12 -18.13
C ILE A 112 -2.36 -33.20 -17.52
N ALA A 113 -1.99 -33.73 -16.35
CA ALA A 113 -2.93 -34.34 -15.42
C ALA A 113 -3.25 -33.31 -14.31
N PRO A 114 -4.53 -32.99 -14.04
CA PRO A 114 -4.87 -31.99 -13.04
C PRO A 114 -4.64 -32.57 -11.64
N ARG A 115 -3.59 -32.11 -10.95
CA ARG A 115 -3.45 -32.37 -9.51
C ARG A 115 -4.38 -31.41 -8.77
N VAL A 116 -5.46 -31.98 -8.27
CA VAL A 116 -6.46 -31.43 -7.37
C VAL A 116 -5.79 -30.51 -6.33
N ALA A 117 -6.16 -29.23 -6.37
CA ALA A 117 -5.88 -28.28 -5.29
C ALA A 117 -6.39 -28.89 -3.97
N PRO A 118 -5.69 -28.76 -2.83
CA PRO A 118 -6.30 -29.07 -1.56
C PRO A 118 -7.50 -28.14 -1.41
N SER A 119 -8.69 -28.72 -1.53
CA SER A 119 -9.95 -28.07 -1.17
C SER A 119 -9.75 -27.42 0.18
N SER A 120 -9.87 -26.10 0.21
CA SER A 120 -10.08 -25.37 1.45
C SER A 120 -11.23 -26.07 2.17
N ILE A 121 -10.93 -26.71 3.30
CA ILE A 121 -11.96 -27.10 4.26
C ILE A 121 -12.75 -25.82 4.48
N GLY A 122 -14.03 -25.83 4.13
CA GLY A 122 -14.92 -24.68 4.24
C GLY A 122 -15.10 -24.34 5.71
N ILE A 123 -14.15 -23.60 6.28
CA ILE A 123 -14.34 -22.96 7.57
C ILE A 123 -15.38 -21.89 7.32
N SER A 124 -16.61 -22.17 7.73
CA SER A 124 -17.67 -21.18 7.81
C SER A 124 -17.25 -20.14 8.85
N HIS A 125 -16.96 -18.94 8.41
CA HIS A 125 -16.74 -17.81 9.31
C HIS A 125 -18.10 -17.16 9.62
N PRO A 126 -18.35 -16.71 10.86
CA PRO A 126 -19.56 -15.95 11.20
C PRO A 126 -19.60 -14.65 10.39
N GLY A 127 -20.81 -14.13 10.15
CA GLY A 127 -21.02 -12.91 9.35
C GLY A 127 -21.20 -13.17 7.86
N LYS A 128 -21.10 -12.10 7.06
CA LYS A 128 -21.31 -12.13 5.60
C LYS A 128 -20.00 -11.77 4.90
N LYS A 129 -19.58 -12.57 3.91
CA LYS A 129 -18.41 -12.22 3.10
C LYS A 129 -18.66 -10.86 2.42
N PRO A 130 -17.74 -9.87 2.57
CA PRO A 130 -17.88 -8.60 1.88
C PRO A 130 -17.90 -8.81 0.36
N PRO A 131 -18.70 -8.03 -0.39
CA PRO A 131 -18.68 -8.09 -1.84
C PRO A 131 -17.29 -7.67 -2.35
N ALA A 132 -16.67 -8.54 -3.15
CA ALA A 132 -15.50 -8.16 -3.93
C ALA A 132 -15.96 -7.20 -5.03
N LEU A 133 -15.54 -5.95 -4.98
CA LEU A 133 -15.76 -5.03 -6.10
C LEU A 133 -14.61 -5.25 -7.09
N VAL A 134 -14.96 -5.41 -8.36
CA VAL A 134 -13.97 -5.58 -9.43
C VAL A 134 -13.31 -4.23 -9.68
N LEU A 135 -11.98 -4.16 -9.56
CA LEU A 135 -11.22 -2.98 -9.96
C LEU A 135 -11.39 -2.75 -11.47
N GLN A 136 -11.76 -1.53 -11.86
CA GLN A 136 -11.82 -1.15 -13.27
C GLN A 136 -10.41 -0.88 -13.83
N ASN A 137 -9.52 -0.26 -13.05
CA ASN A 137 -8.10 -0.07 -13.41
C ASN A 137 -7.15 -0.42 -12.26
N ALA A 138 -5.95 -0.89 -12.58
CA ALA A 138 -4.92 -1.23 -11.59
C ALA A 138 -4.35 -0.02 -10.84
N THR A 139 -4.46 1.19 -11.41
CA THR A 139 -4.05 2.46 -10.80
C THR A 139 -4.99 2.94 -9.69
N ASP A 140 -6.14 2.30 -9.53
CA ASP A 140 -7.17 2.70 -8.55
C ASP A 140 -6.95 2.04 -7.18
N LYS A 141 -5.82 1.35 -6.99
CA LYS A 141 -5.48 0.65 -5.75
C LYS A 141 -4.94 1.65 -4.71
N ASP A 142 -5.54 1.63 -3.53
CA ASP A 142 -5.06 2.39 -2.37
C ASP A 142 -3.95 1.65 -1.62
N ASP A 143 -3.08 2.40 -0.92
CA ASP A 143 -2.17 1.83 0.07
C ASP A 143 -2.94 1.56 1.37
N LEU A 144 -3.44 0.33 1.54
CA LEU A 144 -4.28 -0.02 2.69
C LEU A 144 -3.52 0.04 4.02
N LYS A 145 -2.18 0.09 4.00
CA LYS A 145 -1.35 0.23 5.21
C LYS A 145 -1.46 1.62 5.84
N LEU A 146 -2.11 2.58 5.17
CA LEU A 146 -2.50 3.86 5.78
C LEU A 146 -3.59 3.71 6.87
N ILE A 147 -4.22 2.53 6.98
CA ILE A 147 -5.10 2.19 8.10
C ILE A 147 -4.24 1.55 9.21
N LYS A 148 -4.27 2.13 10.42
CA LYS A 148 -3.61 1.54 11.60
C LYS A 148 -4.20 0.17 11.87
N GLY A 149 -3.33 -0.83 11.96
CA GLY A 149 -3.71 -2.25 12.07
C GLY A 149 -3.57 -3.06 10.79
N VAL A 150 -3.55 -2.39 9.63
CA VAL A 150 -3.34 -3.05 8.34
C VAL A 150 -1.85 -3.07 8.03
N GLY A 151 -1.18 -4.16 8.43
CA GLY A 151 0.20 -4.42 8.00
C GLY A 151 0.28 -4.98 6.57
N PRO A 152 1.50 -5.12 6.00
CA PRO A 152 1.69 -5.68 4.65
C PRO A 152 1.07 -7.07 4.44
N GLN A 153 1.07 -7.91 5.49
CA GLN A 153 0.41 -9.22 5.42
C GLN A 153 -1.11 -9.10 5.33
N ASN A 154 -1.70 -8.19 6.11
CA ASN A 154 -3.13 -7.96 6.13
C ASN A 154 -3.59 -7.38 4.79
N GLU A 155 -2.85 -6.40 4.25
CA GLU A 155 -3.08 -5.86 2.92
C GLU A 155 -3.02 -6.95 1.82
N ARG A 156 -2.08 -7.90 1.90
CA ARG A 156 -2.04 -9.03 0.95
C ARG A 156 -3.29 -9.90 1.01
N ILE A 157 -3.78 -10.20 2.22
CA ILE A 157 -5.00 -11.01 2.39
C ILE A 157 -6.23 -10.24 1.89
N LEU A 158 -6.33 -8.95 2.19
CA LEU A 158 -7.40 -8.08 1.68
C LEU A 158 -7.42 -8.04 0.16
N ASN A 159 -6.26 -7.82 -0.47
CA ASN A 159 -6.13 -7.80 -1.93
C ASN A 159 -6.50 -9.15 -2.56
N ALA A 160 -6.13 -10.26 -1.93
CA ALA A 160 -6.51 -11.62 -2.37
C ALA A 160 -8.03 -11.87 -2.27
N GLN A 161 -8.71 -11.19 -1.35
CA GLN A 161 -10.17 -11.19 -1.24
C GLN A 161 -10.86 -10.15 -2.14
N GLY A 162 -10.10 -9.45 -2.99
CA GLY A 162 -10.65 -8.41 -3.88
C GLY A 162 -10.94 -7.09 -3.19
N ILE A 163 -10.35 -6.83 -2.02
CA ILE A 163 -10.39 -5.52 -1.33
C ILE A 163 -9.07 -4.77 -1.57
N HIS A 164 -9.14 -3.71 -2.36
CA HIS A 164 -7.99 -2.95 -2.86
C HIS A 164 -8.08 -1.46 -2.52
N THR A 165 -9.24 -0.97 -2.07
CA THR A 165 -9.47 0.46 -1.80
C THR A 165 -9.98 0.72 -0.38
N PHE A 166 -9.67 1.89 0.17
CA PHE A 166 -10.23 2.37 1.45
C PHE A 166 -11.76 2.37 1.39
N ARG A 167 -12.31 2.73 0.23
CA ARG A 167 -13.76 2.77 0.00
C ARG A 167 -14.45 1.44 0.24
N GLN A 168 -13.84 0.33 -0.17
CA GLN A 168 -14.42 -1.00 0.08
C GLN A 168 -14.51 -1.29 1.58
N ILE A 169 -13.48 -0.92 2.34
CA ILE A 169 -13.44 -1.10 3.80
C ILE A 169 -14.42 -0.14 4.49
N ALA A 170 -14.51 1.11 4.02
CA ALA A 170 -15.42 2.14 4.52
C ALA A 170 -16.91 1.78 4.37
N ALA A 171 -17.22 0.93 3.40
CA ALA A 171 -18.57 0.47 3.09
C ALA A 171 -18.97 -0.83 3.81
N TRP A 172 -18.07 -1.46 4.57
CA TRP A 172 -18.39 -2.69 5.30
C TRP A 172 -19.47 -2.45 6.37
N SER A 173 -20.40 -3.39 6.44
CA SER A 173 -21.25 -3.58 7.60
C SER A 173 -20.49 -4.26 8.75
N PRO A 174 -20.99 -4.18 10.00
CA PRO A 174 -20.39 -4.90 11.14
C PRO A 174 -20.24 -6.41 10.88
N ALA A 175 -21.22 -7.03 10.22
CA ALA A 175 -21.18 -8.45 9.87
C ALA A 175 -20.12 -8.80 8.80
N GLU A 176 -19.79 -7.84 7.93
CA GLU A 176 -18.74 -7.99 6.93
C GLU A 176 -17.35 -7.82 7.52
N ALA A 177 -17.19 -6.89 8.46
CA ALA A 177 -15.98 -6.73 9.26
C ALA A 177 -15.70 -7.95 10.14
N GLU A 178 -16.73 -8.48 10.82
CA GLU A 178 -16.61 -9.68 11.65
C GLU A 178 -16.13 -10.88 10.81
N TRP A 179 -16.78 -11.11 9.66
CA TRP A 179 -16.39 -12.17 8.73
C TRP A 179 -14.92 -12.04 8.31
N MET A 180 -14.48 -10.81 7.98
CA MET A 180 -13.10 -10.55 7.58
C MET A 180 -12.11 -10.77 8.72
N GLY A 181 -12.43 -10.31 9.93
CA GLY A 181 -11.58 -10.51 11.11
C GLY A 181 -11.39 -12.01 11.43
N HIS A 182 -12.46 -12.79 11.29
CA HIS A 182 -12.42 -14.25 11.41
C HIS A 182 -11.58 -14.90 10.30
N HIS A 183 -11.78 -14.47 9.04
CA HIS A 183 -11.02 -14.97 7.89
C HIS A 183 -9.50 -14.73 8.02
N MET A 184 -9.12 -13.61 8.64
CA MET A 184 -7.72 -13.23 8.86
C MET A 184 -7.14 -13.75 10.19
N ALA A 185 -7.90 -14.56 10.95
CA ALA A 185 -7.52 -15.14 12.24
C ALA A 185 -7.25 -14.11 13.37
N PHE A 186 -7.96 -12.98 13.37
CA PHE A 186 -7.92 -11.98 14.45
C PHE A 186 -9.31 -11.36 14.75
N PRO A 187 -10.31 -12.16 15.12
CA PRO A 187 -11.66 -11.65 15.36
C PRO A 187 -11.66 -10.48 16.35
N GLY A 188 -12.46 -9.45 16.06
CA GLY A 188 -12.59 -8.26 16.89
C GLY A 188 -11.50 -7.18 16.70
N ARG A 189 -10.43 -7.43 15.93
CA ARG A 189 -9.39 -6.40 15.70
C ARG A 189 -9.87 -5.29 14.78
N ILE A 190 -10.59 -5.61 13.72
CA ILE A 190 -11.06 -4.65 12.71
C ILE A 190 -11.96 -3.59 13.37
N GLU A 191 -12.79 -4.03 14.32
CA GLU A 191 -13.72 -3.24 15.11
C GLU A 191 -12.98 -2.47 16.21
N ARG A 192 -12.10 -3.13 16.98
CA ARG A 192 -11.34 -2.49 18.08
C ARG A 192 -10.40 -1.40 17.56
N GLU A 193 -9.84 -1.58 16.37
CA GLU A 193 -8.93 -0.61 15.73
C GLU A 193 -9.67 0.29 14.73
N LEU A 194 -11.01 0.22 14.66
CA LEU A 194 -11.84 1.13 13.87
C LEU A 194 -11.43 1.22 12.39
N TRP A 195 -11.12 0.09 11.74
CA TRP A 195 -10.66 0.08 10.35
C TRP A 195 -11.66 0.73 9.39
N ILE A 196 -12.96 0.44 9.54
CA ILE A 196 -14.04 1.04 8.74
C ILE A 196 -13.94 2.56 8.81
N GLU A 197 -13.70 3.08 10.00
CA GLU A 197 -13.80 4.50 10.25
C GLU A 197 -12.55 5.27 9.82
N GLN A 198 -11.38 4.68 10.02
CA GLN A 198 -10.16 5.15 9.39
C GLN A 198 -10.28 5.16 7.86
N ALA A 199 -10.87 4.10 7.30
CA ALA A 199 -11.05 3.99 5.86
C ALA A 199 -12.03 5.04 5.32
N ARG A 200 -13.08 5.43 6.06
CA ARG A 200 -13.97 6.55 5.69
C ARG A 200 -13.22 7.87 5.62
N VAL A 201 -12.36 8.17 6.60
CA VAL A 201 -11.52 9.38 6.59
C VAL A 201 -10.61 9.39 5.36
N LEU A 202 -9.92 8.28 5.09
CA LEU A 202 -8.99 8.16 3.97
C LEU A 202 -9.69 8.19 2.61
N ALA A 203 -10.84 7.51 2.49
CA ALA A 203 -11.66 7.52 1.27
C ALA A 203 -12.26 8.91 0.99
N GLY A 204 -12.47 9.72 2.03
CA GLY A 204 -12.86 11.12 1.92
C GLY A 204 -11.71 12.08 1.62
N GLY A 205 -10.48 11.59 1.39
CA GLY A 205 -9.29 12.41 1.12
C GLY A 205 -8.66 13.06 2.35
N GLY A 206 -9.15 12.73 3.55
CA GLY A 206 -8.57 13.15 4.82
C GLY A 206 -7.38 12.28 5.25
N GLU A 207 -6.79 12.62 6.40
CA GLU A 207 -5.67 11.87 6.96
C GLU A 207 -5.89 11.53 8.44
N THR A 208 -5.60 10.28 8.79
CA THR A 208 -5.42 9.85 10.18
C THR A 208 -4.00 10.16 10.64
N GLU A 209 -3.78 10.20 11.96
CA GLU A 209 -2.44 10.37 12.54
C GLU A 209 -1.45 9.31 12.06
N HIS A 210 -1.92 8.05 12.00
CA HIS A 210 -1.15 6.95 11.44
C HIS A 210 -0.82 7.17 9.97
N SER A 211 -1.79 7.54 9.14
CA SER A 211 -1.55 7.77 7.71
C SER A 211 -0.54 8.90 7.44
N ARG A 212 -0.59 9.97 8.25
CA ARG A 212 0.41 11.06 8.20
C ARG A 212 1.80 10.55 8.54
N ALA A 213 1.92 9.78 9.62
CA ALA A 213 3.20 9.21 10.03
C ALA A 213 3.78 8.29 8.94
N VAL A 214 2.97 7.40 8.37
CA VAL A 214 3.37 6.50 7.27
C VAL A 214 3.84 7.30 6.05
N ARG A 215 3.07 8.30 5.61
CA ARG A 215 3.42 9.17 4.45
C ARG A 215 4.70 9.97 4.70
N ALA A 216 4.91 10.44 5.91
CA ALA A 216 6.10 11.18 6.32
C ALA A 216 7.33 10.28 6.57
N GLY A 217 7.19 8.94 6.46
CA GLY A 217 8.26 8.00 6.76
C GLY A 217 8.68 8.00 8.24
N LEU A 218 7.80 8.46 9.13
CA LEU A 218 8.05 8.48 10.57
C LEU A 218 7.86 7.08 11.17
N PRO A 219 8.54 6.75 12.29
CA PRO A 219 8.29 5.51 13.02
C PRO A 219 6.81 5.42 13.42
N VAL A 220 6.20 4.29 13.09
CA VAL A 220 4.80 4.00 13.41
C VAL A 220 4.76 3.01 14.58
N ASP A 221 3.98 3.32 15.61
CA ASP A 221 3.80 2.42 16.75
C ASP A 221 2.82 1.28 16.39
N ASP A 222 3.24 0.04 16.63
CA ASP A 222 2.46 -1.18 16.45
C ASP A 222 1.46 -1.44 17.60
N LYS A 223 1.49 -0.62 18.65
CA LYS A 223 0.50 -0.72 19.74
C LYS A 223 -0.93 -0.55 19.21
N PRO A 224 -1.90 -1.28 19.82
CA PRO A 224 -3.31 -1.04 19.57
C PRO A 224 -3.67 0.44 19.72
N MET A 225 -4.66 0.89 18.96
CA MET A 225 -5.15 2.27 19.06
C MET A 225 -5.60 2.56 20.49
N GLY A 226 -5.06 3.63 21.09
CA GLY A 226 -5.40 4.02 22.46
C GLY A 226 -6.77 4.71 22.52
N ASP A 227 -7.36 4.77 23.73
CA ASP A 227 -8.68 5.37 23.93
C ASP A 227 -8.74 6.84 23.48
N MET A 228 -7.65 7.60 23.66
CA MET A 228 -7.56 8.99 23.17
C MET A 228 -7.55 9.07 21.64
N ASP A 229 -6.82 8.19 20.96
CA ASP A 229 -6.79 8.14 19.50
C ASP A 229 -8.15 7.74 18.94
N ILE A 230 -8.81 6.77 19.58
CA ILE A 230 -10.18 6.37 19.28
C ILE A 230 -11.15 7.55 19.45
N ALA A 231 -11.06 8.29 20.56
CA ALA A 231 -11.92 9.44 20.81
C ALA A 231 -11.71 10.55 19.78
N LYS A 232 -10.44 10.84 19.44
CA LYS A 232 -10.07 11.82 18.42
C LYS A 232 -10.57 11.42 17.03
N LEU A 233 -10.41 10.15 16.66
CA LEU A 233 -10.93 9.61 15.41
C LEU A 233 -12.46 9.70 15.37
N LYS A 234 -13.15 9.22 16.41
CA LYS A 234 -14.62 9.27 16.53
C LYS A 234 -15.17 10.70 16.49
N SER A 235 -14.50 11.64 17.15
CA SER A 235 -14.86 13.07 17.07
C SER A 235 -14.76 13.60 15.63
N GLY A 236 -13.77 13.16 14.85
CA GLY A 236 -13.67 13.50 13.43
C GLY A 236 -14.74 12.82 12.58
N LEU A 237 -15.17 11.60 12.94
CA LEU A 237 -16.24 10.87 12.25
C LEU A 237 -17.64 11.43 12.52
N SER A 238 -17.87 12.04 13.68
CA SER A 238 -19.10 12.82 13.93
C SER A 238 -19.23 14.00 12.96
N GLN A 239 -18.15 14.35 12.28
CA GLN A 239 -18.13 15.32 11.20
C GLN A 239 -18.24 14.64 9.82
N VAL A 240 -18.50 13.35 9.65
CA VAL A 240 -18.79 12.77 8.32
C VAL A 240 -20.28 12.98 8.04
N LEU A 241 -20.61 13.47 6.85
CA LEU A 241 -22.00 13.71 6.47
C LEU A 241 -22.75 12.38 6.29
N ASP A 242 -23.92 12.30 6.92
CA ASP A 242 -24.89 11.25 6.69
C ASP A 242 -25.29 11.16 5.20
N LYS A 243 -25.91 10.04 4.84
CA LYS A 243 -26.53 9.83 3.53
C LYS A 243 -27.47 11.00 3.19
N VAL A 244 -27.25 11.62 2.03
CA VAL A 244 -28.08 12.75 1.57
C VAL A 244 -29.40 12.20 1.03
N GLU A 245 -30.51 12.89 1.36
CA GLU A 245 -31.83 12.51 0.87
C GLU A 245 -31.84 12.53 -0.67
N GLY A 246 -32.30 11.44 -1.29
CA GLY A 246 -32.30 11.32 -2.75
C GLY A 246 -30.94 10.94 -3.38
N GLU A 247 -29.89 10.63 -2.62
CA GLU A 247 -28.58 10.27 -3.23
C GLU A 247 -28.64 9.08 -4.19
N ASP A 248 -29.61 8.16 -4.00
CA ASP A 248 -29.80 6.98 -4.85
C ASP A 248 -30.38 7.31 -6.24
N GLN A 249 -30.81 8.57 -6.45
CA GLN A 249 -31.35 9.03 -7.74
C GLN A 249 -30.27 9.42 -8.74
N HIS A 250 -29.01 9.54 -8.28
CA HIS A 250 -27.88 9.94 -9.12
C HIS A 250 -27.05 8.73 -9.53
N GLU A 251 -26.63 8.70 -10.80
CA GLU A 251 -25.82 7.61 -11.34
C GLU A 251 -24.44 7.58 -10.68
N GLY A 252 -24.04 6.44 -10.13
CA GLY A 252 -22.75 6.28 -9.46
C GLY A 252 -22.89 6.29 -7.95
N ARG A 253 -21.87 6.79 -7.24
CA ARG A 253 -21.86 6.86 -5.77
C ARG A 253 -21.34 8.20 -5.27
N ARG A 254 -22.00 8.74 -4.24
CA ARG A 254 -21.58 9.97 -3.58
C ARG A 254 -20.17 9.81 -2.98
N PRO A 255 -19.27 10.79 -3.16
CA PRO A 255 -18.01 10.82 -2.43
C PRO A 255 -18.25 10.98 -0.93
N PHE A 256 -17.36 10.43 -0.11
CA PHE A 256 -17.37 10.74 1.32
C PHE A 256 -17.03 12.22 1.51
N GLY A 257 -17.82 12.90 2.33
CA GLY A 257 -17.62 14.30 2.68
C GLY A 257 -17.84 14.54 4.16
N THR A 258 -17.32 15.66 4.65
CA THR A 258 -17.41 16.04 6.06
C THR A 258 -18.27 17.28 6.29
N VAL A 259 -18.94 17.38 7.43
CA VAL A 259 -19.79 18.49 7.84
C VAL A 259 -18.99 19.80 7.91
N GLU A 260 -17.71 19.71 8.27
CA GLU A 260 -16.80 20.85 8.38
C GLU A 260 -15.45 20.53 7.73
N PRO A 261 -14.69 21.55 7.27
CA PRO A 261 -13.35 21.36 6.75
C PRO A 261 -12.38 20.95 7.86
N GLN A 262 -11.51 19.97 7.58
CA GLN A 262 -10.36 19.73 8.45
C GLN A 262 -9.33 20.84 8.24
N GLY A 263 -9.38 21.88 9.08
CA GLY A 263 -8.52 23.05 8.96
C GLY A 263 -9.12 24.13 8.06
N VAL A 264 -8.27 24.85 7.32
CA VAL A 264 -8.72 25.90 6.37
C VAL A 264 -9.16 25.22 5.08
N ALA A 265 -10.39 25.47 4.63
CA ALA A 265 -10.89 24.96 3.36
C ALA A 265 -10.08 25.50 2.18
N ASP A 266 -9.89 24.66 1.16
CA ASP A 266 -9.27 25.07 -0.10
C ASP A 266 -10.23 25.95 -0.93
N ASP A 267 -9.67 26.83 -1.76
CA ASP A 267 -10.46 27.57 -2.75
C ASP A 267 -10.71 26.68 -3.97
N LEU A 268 -11.82 25.93 -3.97
CA LEU A 268 -12.14 24.99 -5.04
C LEU A 268 -12.32 25.68 -6.39
N LYS A 269 -12.56 27.00 -6.40
CA LYS A 269 -12.64 27.80 -7.62
C LYS A 269 -11.31 27.88 -8.39
N LEU A 270 -10.19 27.44 -7.80
CA LEU A 270 -8.92 27.27 -8.50
C LEU A 270 -8.93 26.10 -9.51
N ILE A 271 -9.96 25.25 -9.50
CA ILE A 271 -10.18 24.21 -10.51
C ILE A 271 -11.06 24.77 -11.62
N ASN A 272 -10.58 24.73 -12.86
CA ASN A 272 -11.36 25.15 -14.02
C ASN A 272 -12.68 24.36 -14.07
N GLY A 273 -13.80 25.08 -14.10
CA GLY A 273 -15.13 24.49 -14.09
C GLY A 273 -15.92 24.68 -12.80
N ILE A 274 -15.21 24.87 -11.69
CA ILE A 274 -15.81 25.10 -10.39
C ILE A 274 -15.96 26.62 -10.20
N GLY A 275 -17.18 27.11 -10.38
CA GLY A 275 -17.55 28.47 -9.96
C GLY A 275 -18.10 28.48 -8.53
N ARG A 276 -18.36 29.67 -7.99
CA ARG A 276 -18.88 29.91 -6.63
C ARG A 276 -20.10 29.03 -6.27
N GLN A 277 -21.05 28.86 -7.19
CA GLN A 277 -22.24 28.02 -6.94
C GLN A 277 -21.88 26.54 -6.82
N ASN A 278 -20.98 26.04 -7.67
CA ASN A 278 -20.54 24.65 -7.62
C ASN A 278 -19.70 24.38 -6.38
N GLU A 279 -18.81 25.30 -6.01
CA GLU A 279 -18.07 25.25 -4.74
C GLU A 279 -19.03 25.20 -3.55
N ALA A 280 -20.06 26.05 -3.50
CA ALA A 280 -21.04 26.02 -2.42
C ALA A 280 -21.81 24.69 -2.34
N ARG A 281 -22.16 24.09 -3.47
CA ARG A 281 -22.80 22.76 -3.52
C ARG A 281 -21.85 21.65 -3.08
N LEU A 282 -20.57 21.71 -3.49
CA LEU A 282 -19.53 20.77 -3.06
C LEU A 282 -19.27 20.87 -1.55
N HIS A 283 -19.19 22.08 -1.00
CA HIS A 283 -19.14 22.31 0.45
C HIS A 283 -20.38 21.73 1.14
N GLY A 284 -21.57 21.88 0.55
CA GLY A 284 -22.78 21.21 1.03
C GLY A 284 -22.62 19.69 1.11
N LEU A 285 -21.97 19.07 0.12
CA LEU A 285 -21.64 17.64 0.14
C LEU A 285 -20.46 17.27 1.04
N GLY A 286 -19.85 18.25 1.71
CA GLY A 286 -18.72 18.07 2.61
C GLY A 286 -17.38 17.91 1.90
N ILE A 287 -17.28 18.44 0.69
CA ILE A 287 -16.07 18.47 -0.13
C ILE A 287 -15.48 19.87 -0.02
N TRP A 288 -14.47 20.00 0.84
CA TRP A 288 -13.81 21.25 1.22
C TRP A 288 -12.39 21.38 0.67
N HIS A 289 -11.72 20.25 0.38
CA HIS A 289 -10.30 20.23 0.03
C HIS A 289 -10.06 19.62 -1.36
N PHE A 290 -8.99 20.07 -2.02
CA PHE A 290 -8.55 19.50 -3.29
C PHE A 290 -8.23 18.01 -3.16
N SER A 291 -7.73 17.55 -2.00
CA SER A 291 -7.43 16.14 -1.77
C SER A 291 -8.66 15.23 -1.90
N GLN A 292 -9.84 15.73 -1.56
CA GLN A 292 -11.09 14.98 -1.65
C GLN A 292 -11.50 14.79 -3.11
N ILE A 293 -11.41 15.86 -3.92
CA ILE A 293 -11.69 15.81 -5.37
C ILE A 293 -10.63 14.96 -6.09
N ALA A 294 -9.36 15.06 -5.67
CA ALA A 294 -8.26 14.26 -6.20
C ALA A 294 -8.44 12.76 -6.00
N ALA A 295 -9.21 12.35 -4.98
CA ALA A 295 -9.51 10.97 -4.64
C ALA A 295 -10.76 10.40 -5.35
N TRP A 296 -11.46 11.20 -6.17
CA TRP A 296 -12.65 10.72 -6.87
C TRP A 296 -12.34 9.65 -7.92
N ASP A 297 -13.16 8.61 -7.91
CA ASP A 297 -13.21 7.57 -8.92
C ASP A 297 -14.32 7.84 -9.96
N ARG A 298 -14.46 6.94 -10.93
CA ARG A 298 -15.49 7.05 -11.98
C ARG A 298 -16.91 7.14 -11.40
N ASP A 299 -17.22 6.38 -10.36
CA ASP A 299 -18.55 6.40 -9.73
C ASP A 299 -18.83 7.74 -9.04
N ASN A 300 -17.82 8.35 -8.42
CA ASN A 300 -17.94 9.69 -7.86
C ASN A 300 -18.13 10.76 -8.92
N ILE A 301 -17.35 10.69 -9.99
CA ILE A 301 -17.44 11.63 -11.10
C ILE A 301 -18.85 11.58 -11.71
N ASN A 302 -19.39 10.37 -11.92
CA ASN A 302 -20.74 10.19 -12.43
C ASN A 302 -21.77 10.76 -11.46
N TRP A 303 -21.63 10.46 -10.15
CA TRP A 303 -22.60 10.89 -9.15
C TRP A 303 -22.61 12.40 -8.97
N ILE A 304 -21.43 13.03 -8.85
CA ILE A 304 -21.30 14.48 -8.73
C ILE A 304 -21.75 15.16 -10.02
N GLY A 305 -21.40 14.61 -11.18
CA GLY A 305 -21.84 15.14 -12.47
C GLY A 305 -23.36 15.11 -12.64
N SER A 306 -24.01 14.03 -12.18
CA SER A 306 -25.48 13.91 -12.15
C SER A 306 -26.09 14.86 -11.10
N TYR A 307 -25.55 14.89 -9.89
CA TYR A 307 -26.03 15.73 -8.78
C TYR A 307 -25.97 17.22 -9.12
N LEU A 308 -24.90 17.66 -9.77
CA LEU A 308 -24.73 19.06 -10.15
C LEU A 308 -25.39 19.43 -11.49
N ASP A 309 -26.06 18.47 -12.15
CA ASP A 309 -26.76 18.62 -13.44
C ASP A 309 -25.85 18.98 -14.63
N PHE A 310 -24.68 18.35 -14.72
CA PHE A 310 -23.76 18.49 -15.86
C PHE A 310 -22.94 17.22 -16.15
N PRO A 311 -23.58 16.10 -16.53
CA PRO A 311 -22.88 14.85 -16.77
C PRO A 311 -21.71 15.01 -17.76
N GLY A 312 -20.56 14.44 -17.39
CA GLY A 312 -19.32 14.44 -18.17
C GLY A 312 -18.51 15.74 -18.15
N ARG A 313 -18.97 16.83 -17.53
CA ARG A 313 -18.18 18.08 -17.47
C ARG A 313 -16.92 17.94 -16.64
N ILE A 314 -17.00 17.22 -15.52
CA ILE A 314 -15.89 16.96 -14.59
C ILE A 314 -14.70 16.30 -15.32
N ASP A 315 -15.00 15.35 -16.21
CA ASP A 315 -14.00 14.73 -17.09
C ASP A 315 -13.48 15.69 -18.15
N ARG A 316 -14.35 16.37 -18.90
CA ARG A 316 -13.94 17.30 -19.97
C ARG A 316 -13.03 18.41 -19.45
N GLU A 317 -13.29 18.89 -18.24
CA GLU A 317 -12.53 19.95 -17.58
C GLU A 317 -11.43 19.40 -16.65
N GLN A 318 -11.24 18.09 -16.57
CA GLN A 318 -10.15 17.44 -15.85
C GLN A 318 -10.08 17.84 -14.36
N TRP A 319 -11.22 17.94 -13.67
CA TRP A 319 -11.27 18.41 -12.27
C TRP A 319 -10.36 17.58 -11.36
N VAL A 320 -10.43 16.25 -11.45
CA VAL A 320 -9.60 15.33 -10.65
C VAL A 320 -8.11 15.52 -10.93
N GLY A 321 -7.73 15.74 -12.19
CA GLY A 321 -6.34 15.99 -12.57
C GLY A 321 -5.80 17.30 -11.99
N GLN A 322 -6.58 18.38 -12.07
CA GLN A 322 -6.23 19.68 -11.48
C GLN A 322 -6.15 19.60 -9.94
N ALA A 323 -7.12 18.94 -9.32
CA ALA A 323 -7.16 18.74 -7.87
C ALA A 323 -5.93 17.99 -7.34
N LYS A 324 -5.43 16.96 -8.07
CA LYS A 324 -4.19 16.26 -7.71
C LYS A 324 -2.97 17.18 -7.67
N ILE A 325 -2.87 18.10 -8.63
CA ILE A 325 -1.77 19.09 -8.68
C ILE A 325 -1.88 20.06 -7.51
N LEU A 326 -3.07 20.63 -7.29
CA LEU A 326 -3.31 21.61 -6.22
C LEU A 326 -3.15 21.01 -4.82
N ALA A 327 -3.63 19.78 -4.60
CA ALA A 327 -3.53 19.07 -3.32
C ALA A 327 -2.07 18.79 -2.89
N THR A 328 -1.12 18.79 -3.82
CA THR A 328 0.32 18.62 -3.54
C THR A 328 1.08 19.94 -3.46
N GLY A 329 0.36 21.07 -3.44
CA GLY A 329 0.93 22.42 -3.40
C GLY A 329 1.40 22.94 -4.76
N GLY A 330 1.13 22.22 -5.85
CA GLY A 330 1.36 22.69 -7.21
C GLY A 330 0.35 23.77 -7.62
N THR A 331 0.54 24.30 -8.82
CA THR A 331 -0.39 25.28 -9.42
C THR A 331 -0.71 24.89 -10.87
N THR A 332 -1.91 25.23 -11.32
CA THR A 332 -2.34 25.06 -12.73
C THR A 332 -2.32 26.40 -13.43
N GLU A 333 -2.24 26.41 -14.76
CA GLU A 333 -2.32 27.66 -15.54
C GLU A 333 -3.61 28.42 -15.22
N PHE A 334 -4.73 27.70 -15.09
CA PHE A 334 -6.01 28.29 -14.70
C PHE A 334 -5.97 28.90 -13.30
N ALA A 335 -5.44 28.19 -12.30
CA ALA A 335 -5.32 28.70 -10.94
C ALA A 335 -4.45 29.98 -10.91
N GLU A 336 -3.37 30.05 -11.69
CA GLU A 336 -2.55 31.26 -11.81
C GLU A 336 -3.31 32.43 -12.43
N ARG A 337 -4.15 32.19 -13.44
CA ARG A 337 -5.03 33.22 -14.03
C ARG A 337 -6.06 33.72 -13.02
N VAL A 338 -6.67 32.83 -12.25
CA VAL A 338 -7.61 33.19 -11.18
C VAL A 338 -6.93 34.06 -10.13
N LYS A 339 -5.73 33.67 -9.66
CA LYS A 339 -4.94 34.48 -8.71
C LYS A 339 -4.58 35.87 -9.23
N ARG A 340 -4.40 36.02 -10.55
CA ARG A 340 -4.18 37.32 -11.22
C ARG A 340 -5.47 38.11 -11.49
N GLY A 341 -6.65 37.57 -11.18
CA GLY A 341 -7.93 38.21 -11.47
C GLY A 341 -8.33 38.19 -12.95
N GLU A 342 -7.74 37.32 -13.76
CA GLU A 342 -7.98 37.25 -15.21
C GLU A 342 -9.18 36.36 -15.60
N VAL A 343 -9.95 35.90 -14.62
CA VAL A 343 -11.08 34.98 -14.81
C VAL A 343 -12.32 35.53 -14.11
N ALA A 344 -13.33 35.95 -14.87
CA ALA A 344 -14.54 36.57 -14.34
C ALA A 344 -15.31 35.70 -13.33
N SER A 345 -15.16 34.36 -13.35
CA SER A 345 -15.77 33.47 -12.35
C SER A 345 -15.20 33.65 -10.93
N SER A 346 -14.14 34.46 -10.75
CA SER A 346 -13.60 34.86 -9.45
C SER A 346 -14.08 36.24 -8.97
N GLU A 347 -14.81 37.01 -9.79
CA GLU A 347 -15.38 38.29 -9.38
C GLU A 347 -16.70 38.05 -8.62
N ASP A 348 -16.83 38.63 -7.43
CA ASP A 348 -18.00 38.50 -6.54
C ASP A 348 -19.24 39.17 -7.17
N ASP A 349 -20.13 38.37 -7.74
CA ASP A 349 -21.42 38.77 -8.30
C ASP A 349 -22.58 38.72 -7.26
N GLY A 350 -22.24 38.55 -5.97
CA GLY A 350 -23.14 38.64 -4.83
C GLY A 350 -23.90 37.35 -4.48
N PHE A 351 -25.00 37.48 -3.72
CA PHE A 351 -25.68 36.35 -3.04
C PHE A 351 -26.43 35.35 -3.96
N LYS A 352 -26.52 35.59 -5.27
CA LYS A 352 -27.41 34.86 -6.21
C LYS A 352 -27.14 33.36 -6.38
N GLY A 353 -25.98 32.86 -5.93
CA GLY A 353 -25.63 31.43 -6.01
C GLY A 353 -26.06 30.58 -4.80
N GLN A 354 -26.43 31.19 -3.68
CA GLN A 354 -26.68 30.50 -2.40
C GLN A 354 -28.10 29.94 -2.27
N ASP A 355 -29.04 30.40 -3.10
CA ASP A 355 -30.46 30.03 -3.00
C ASP A 355 -30.77 28.62 -3.54
N ASN A 356 -29.85 28.01 -4.31
CA ASN A 356 -29.99 26.67 -4.88
C ASN A 356 -29.16 25.60 -4.14
N VAL A 357 -28.68 25.90 -2.93
CA VAL A 357 -28.06 24.92 -2.04
C VAL A 357 -29.19 24.32 -1.21
N GLU A 358 -29.52 23.04 -1.43
CA GLU A 358 -30.40 22.34 -0.51
C GLU A 358 -29.84 22.50 0.90
N LYS A 359 -30.66 23.04 1.82
CA LYS A 359 -30.29 23.12 3.22
C LYS A 359 -30.28 21.70 3.76
N ILE A 360 -29.10 21.08 3.74
CA ILE A 360 -28.89 19.82 4.44
C ILE A 360 -29.18 20.10 5.91
N LYS A 361 -30.18 19.41 6.46
CA LYS A 361 -30.49 19.49 7.89
C LYS A 361 -29.28 18.92 8.63
N ARG A 362 -28.64 19.78 9.43
CA ARG A 362 -27.54 19.41 10.33
C ARG A 362 -28.01 18.45 11.40
#